data_AF-A0A5N8T7Z3-F1
#
_entry.id   AF-A0A5N8T7Z3-F1
#
_cell.length_a   1.000
_cell.length_b   1.000
_cell.length_c   1.000
_cell.angle_alpha   90.00
_cell.angle_beta   90.00
_cell.angle_gamma   90.00
#
_symmetry.space_group_name_H-M   'P 1'
#
loop_
_entity.id
_entity.type
_entity.pdbx_description
1 polymer ?
#
loop_
_entity_poly.entity_id
_entity_poly.type
_entity_poly.pdbx_seq_one_letter_code
_entity_poly.pdbx_strand_id
1 'polypeptide(L)' 'MLSAIKELFTPHKDYAGRHIDAVIDRLAAQTGTEAHAWSYLREQAVYENTLNGMRVYPHELRKYAA' A
#
# COMPACT_ATOMS: atom_id res chain seq x y z
N MET A 1 -20.22 1.08 -21.55
CA MET A 1 -19.70 0.90 -20.18
C MET A 1 -18.51 -0.05 -20.20
N LEU A 2 -17.31 0.43 -20.54
CA LEU A 2 -16.07 -0.39 -20.53
C LEU A 2 -15.06 0.02 -19.45
N SER A 3 -15.31 1.13 -18.73
CA SER A 3 -14.35 1.68 -17.77
C SER A 3 -14.25 0.89 -16.46
N ALA A 4 -15.30 0.15 -16.07
CA ALA A 4 -15.31 -0.65 -14.85
C ALA A 4 -14.38 -1.87 -14.91
N ILE A 5 -14.17 -2.44 -16.10
CA ILE A 5 -13.29 -3.62 -16.27
C ILE A 5 -11.81 -3.20 -16.24
N LYS A 6 -11.51 -1.95 -16.55
CA LYS A 6 -10.13 -1.44 -16.55
C LYS A 6 -9.55 -1.36 -15.13
N GLU A 7 -10.40 -1.18 -14.12
CA GLU A 7 -9.97 -1.17 -12.71
C GLU A 7 -9.59 -2.55 -12.17
N LEU A 8 -10.13 -3.64 -12.73
CA LEU A 8 -9.71 -5.01 -12.39
C LEU A 8 -8.28 -5.35 -12.85
N PHE A 9 -7.76 -4.60 -13.83
CA PHE A 9 -6.42 -4.79 -14.40
C PHE A 9 -5.53 -3.56 -14.19
N THR A 10 -5.96 -2.58 -13.38
CA THR A 10 -5.08 -1.50 -12.98
C THR A 10 -3.97 -2.14 -12.15
N PRO A 11 -2.70 -2.00 -12.56
CA PRO A 11 -1.60 -2.49 -11.74
C PRO A 11 -1.77 -1.82 -10.37
N HIS A 12 -1.96 -2.63 -9.32
CA HIS A 12 -1.88 -2.19 -7.92
C HIS A 12 -0.43 -1.79 -7.65
N LYS A 13 0.04 -0.75 -8.31
CA LYS A 13 1.38 -0.22 -8.20
C LYS A 13 1.31 1.16 -7.57
N ASP A 14 2.20 1.42 -6.62
CA ASP A 14 2.38 2.74 -6.06
C ASP A 14 3.04 3.68 -7.08
N TYR A 15 3.19 4.96 -6.73
CA TYR A 15 3.80 5.93 -7.64
C TYR A 15 5.24 5.57 -8.02
N ALA A 16 5.92 4.76 -7.20
CA ALA A 16 7.28 4.28 -7.42
C ALA A 16 7.32 2.97 -8.23
N GLY A 17 6.17 2.48 -8.72
CA GLY A 17 6.06 1.29 -9.53
C GLY A 17 6.09 -0.04 -8.75
N ARG A 18 6.03 0.00 -7.41
CA ARG A 18 6.03 -1.19 -6.55
C ARG A 18 4.62 -1.71 -6.35
N HIS A 19 4.45 -3.02 -6.26
CA HIS A 19 3.16 -3.64 -6.00
C HIS A 19 2.66 -3.28 -4.59
N ILE A 20 1.55 -2.54 -4.52
CA ILE A 20 0.90 -2.06 -3.29
C ILE A 20 0.61 -3.23 -2.36
N ASP A 21 0.03 -4.31 -2.87
CA ASP A 21 -0.31 -5.50 -2.07
C ASP A 21 0.94 -6.11 -1.42
N ALA A 22 2.04 -6.24 -2.18
CA ALA A 22 3.30 -6.76 -1.66
C ALA A 22 3.95 -5.84 -0.61
N VAL A 23 3.77 -4.51 -0.76
CA VAL A 23 4.23 -3.54 0.23
C VAL A 23 3.37 -3.61 1.50
N ILE A 24 2.06 -3.74 1.35
CA ILE A 24 1.10 -3.90 2.44
C ILE A 24 1.40 -5.18 3.23
N ASP A 25 1.57 -6.32 2.56
CA ASP A 25 1.93 -7.59 3.21
C ASP A 25 3.22 -7.48 4.01
N ARG A 26 4.22 -6.80 3.44
CA ARG A 26 5.50 -6.56 4.12
C ARG A 26 5.34 -5.63 5.33
N LEU A 27 4.59 -4.54 5.18
CA LEU A 27 4.32 -3.59 6.26
C LEU A 27 3.59 -4.27 7.42
N ALA A 28 2.57 -5.06 7.09
CA ALA A 28 1.82 -5.87 8.05
C ALA A 28 2.74 -6.81 8.83
N ALA A 29 3.58 -7.59 8.12
CA ALA A 29 4.51 -8.53 8.74
C ALA A 29 5.53 -7.83 9.67
N GLN A 30 6.03 -6.65 9.30
CA GLN A 30 7.04 -5.94 10.08
C GLN A 30 6.49 -5.14 11.26
N THR A 31 5.26 -4.65 11.14
CA THR A 31 4.59 -3.90 12.22
C THR A 31 3.76 -4.80 13.12
N GLY A 32 3.64 -6.09 12.82
CA GLY A 32 2.79 -7.02 13.55
C GLY A 32 1.30 -6.68 13.42
N THR A 33 0.91 -6.09 12.30
CA THR A 33 -0.48 -5.70 12.01
C THR A 33 -1.05 -6.54 10.87
N GLU A 34 -2.34 -6.40 10.60
CA GLU A 34 -3.01 -7.19 9.57
C GLU A 34 -2.97 -6.47 8.21
N ALA A 35 -2.71 -7.20 7.12
CA ALA A 35 -2.60 -6.63 5.77
C ALA A 35 -3.87 -5.87 5.34
N HIS A 36 -5.05 -6.38 5.70
CA HIS A 36 -6.33 -5.75 5.37
C HIS A 36 -6.58 -4.45 6.14
N ALA A 37 -5.81 -4.17 7.20
CA ALA A 37 -5.85 -2.91 7.92
C ALA A 37 -5.07 -1.81 7.19
N TRP A 38 -4.27 -2.14 6.17
CA TRP A 38 -3.51 -1.17 5.41
C TRP A 38 -4.22 -0.78 4.12
N SER A 39 -4.08 0.49 3.77
CA SER A 39 -4.61 1.07 2.54
C SER A 39 -3.61 2.04 1.95
N TYR A 40 -3.47 2.04 0.63
CA TYR A 40 -2.63 3.00 -0.07
C TYR A 40 -3.47 4.19 -0.57
N LEU A 41 -3.23 5.35 0.03
CA LEU A 41 -3.86 6.61 -0.34
C LEU A 41 -3.08 7.22 -1.52
N ARG A 42 -3.59 7.05 -2.74
CA ARG A 42 -2.96 7.53 -3.98
C ARG A 42 -2.70 9.04 -4.00
N GLU A 43 -3.64 9.84 -3.48
CA GLU A 43 -3.56 11.31 -3.50
C GLU A 43 -2.39 11.85 -2.69
N GLN A 44 -2.04 11.17 -1.60
CA GLN A 44 -0.96 11.55 -0.69
C GLN A 44 0.28 10.67 -0.88
N ALA A 45 0.20 9.68 -1.76
CA ALA A 45 1.22 8.67 -1.95
C ALA A 45 1.69 8.07 -0.61
N VAL A 46 0.77 7.61 0.25
CA VAL A 46 1.08 7.12 1.60
C VAL A 46 0.33 5.81 1.88
N TYR A 47 0.98 4.91 2.63
CA TYR A 47 0.33 3.73 3.18
C TYR A 47 -0.20 4.09 4.57
N GLU A 48 -1.50 3.98 4.78
CA GLU A 48 -2.15 4.24 6.06
C GLU A 48 -2.72 2.95 6.62
N ASN A 49 -2.49 2.70 7.90
CA ASN A 49 -3.17 1.66 8.65
C ASN A 49 -4.43 2.25 9.30
N THR A 50 -5.59 1.75 8.91
CA THR A 50 -6.90 2.27 9.32
C THR A 50 -7.28 1.90 10.75
N LEU A 51 -6.59 0.93 11.37
CA LEU A 51 -6.87 0.50 12.75
C LEU A 51 -6.13 1.34 13.80
N ASN A 52 -4.90 1.76 13.50
CA ASN A 52 -4.06 2.50 14.46
C ASN A 52 -3.66 3.90 13.98
N GLY A 53 -4.02 4.29 12.76
CA GLY A 53 -3.70 5.59 12.17
C GLY A 53 -2.23 5.73 11.73
N MET A 54 -1.46 4.65 11.70
CA MET A 54 -0.05 4.67 11.31
C MET A 54 0.08 4.99 9.83
N ARG A 55 0.98 5.91 9.48
CA ARG A 55 1.26 6.33 8.11
C ARG A 55 2.70 6.03 7.75
N VAL A 56 2.92 5.38 6.63
CA VAL A 56 4.24 5.05 6.11
C VAL A 56 4.36 5.56 4.69
N TYR A 57 5.33 6.46 4.48
CA TYR A 57 5.57 6.98 3.15
C TYR A 57 6.47 6.05 2.32
N PRO A 58 6.25 5.98 1.00
CA PRO A 58 7.08 5.29 0.01
C PRO A 58 8.60 5.40 0.16
N HIS A 59 9.12 6.55 0.59
CA HIS A 59 10.56 6.77 0.79
C HIS A 59 11.06 6.18 2.12
N GLU A 60 10.17 6.01 3.10
CA GLU A 60 10.47 5.39 4.38
C GLU A 60 10.46 3.87 4.32
N LEU A 61 9.87 3.28 3.27
CA LEU A 61 9.88 1.84 3.04
C LEU A 61 11.29 1.22 2.97
N ARG A 62 12.34 2.02 2.76
CA ARG A 62 13.73 1.53 2.87
C ARG A 62 14.12 1.14 4.29
N LYS A 63 13.54 1.78 5.32
CA LYS A 63 13.70 1.36 6.73
C LYS A 63 13.03 0.01 7.00
N TYR A 64 12.08 -0.33 6.14
CA TYR A 64 11.26 -1.53 6.13
C TYR A 64 11.72 -2.51 5.03
N ALA A 65 12.87 -2.30 4.42
CA ALA A 65 13.51 -3.26 3.53
C ALA A 65 14.53 -4.03 4.36
N ALA A 66 14.17 -5.25 4.78
CA ALA A 66 15.10 -6.19 5.39
C ALA A 66 16.17 -6.64 4.38
#